data_AF-A0A117PP08-F1
#
_entry.id   AF-A0A117PP08-F1
#
_cell.length_a   1.000
_cell.length_b   1.000
_cell.length_c   1.000
_cell.angle_alpha   90.00
_cell.angle_beta   90.00
_cell.angle_gamma   90.00
#
_symmetry.space_group_name_H-M   'P 1'
#
loop_
_entity.id
_entity.type
_entity.pdbx_description
1 polymer ?
#
loop_
_entity_poly.entity_id
_entity_poly.type
_entity_poly.pdbx_seq_one_letter_code
_entity_poly.pdbx_strand_id
1 'polypeptide(L)'
;MSPPPPPFGRSRKRASQAFDAALDDAELIDARAALAQGRWQAARALLTRTGDEWDLRGHRATVLAAEPYSDAWARDWLVAEPDSADAAVLLALALVQRVRRGKGKPAAAREACRTAARLAPADPTPWLGLLLLERDLGAADEVADVFGEIRTRHADHHHAHHLMVARLAERRAETGPDPLHEVYDFANWAAEQAPADSPLAILPVIAHAERYRALAAAGHEPPDPAASGHWTGRRARQVMKAAFDWWLEWEHEGHPRRLVDLNFLAHAKVCEGRGAEAAALFHRIGERPTPAPWSYPDREPYSAFRAARDHALGTV
;
A
#
# COMPACT_ATOMS: atom_id res chain seq x y z
N MET A 1 37.54 27.67 12.86
CA MET A 1 37.45 26.34 12.22
C MET A 1 35.98 26.07 11.94
N SER A 2 35.56 26.05 10.68
CA SER A 2 34.17 25.71 10.31
C SER A 2 33.93 24.22 10.55
N PRO A 3 32.77 23.82 11.08
CA PRO A 3 32.48 22.40 11.30
C PRO A 3 32.34 21.68 9.95
N PRO A 4 32.69 20.39 9.87
CA PRO A 4 32.57 19.64 8.64
C PRO A 4 31.10 19.51 8.24
N PRO A 5 30.77 19.54 6.93
CA PRO A 5 29.40 19.35 6.48
C PRO A 5 28.90 17.95 6.88
N PRO A 6 27.61 17.80 7.22
CA PRO A 6 27.06 16.51 7.65
C PRO A 6 27.06 15.49 6.50
N PRO A 7 27.21 14.19 6.78
CA PRO A 7 27.31 13.15 5.76
C PRO A 7 25.93 12.87 5.13
N PHE A 8 25.61 13.56 4.04
CA PHE A 8 24.36 13.40 3.28
C PHE A 8 24.14 11.98 2.70
N GLY A 9 25.19 11.15 2.60
CA GLY A 9 25.10 9.81 1.98
C GLY A 9 24.72 8.66 2.90
N ARG A 10 25.03 8.71 4.20
CA ARG A 10 24.76 7.59 5.14
C ARG A 10 23.31 7.58 5.64
N SER A 11 22.73 8.75 5.89
CA SER A 11 21.32 8.90 6.31
C SER A 11 20.36 8.39 5.23
N ARG A 12 20.56 8.83 3.98
CA ARG A 12 19.71 8.45 2.84
C ARG A 12 19.73 6.94 2.54
N LYS A 13 20.88 6.28 2.74
CA LYS A 13 21.05 4.83 2.55
C LYS A 13 20.42 4.01 3.69
N ARG A 14 20.44 4.52 4.93
CA ARG A 14 19.68 3.95 6.06
C ARG A 14 18.17 4.12 5.87
N ALA A 15 17.72 5.29 5.41
CA ALA A 15 16.31 5.55 5.12
C ALA A 15 15.78 4.65 3.98
N SER A 16 16.57 4.42 2.92
CA SER A 16 16.19 3.45 1.87
C SER A 16 16.22 2.00 2.33
N GLN A 17 17.01 1.66 3.36
CA GLN A 17 17.02 0.33 3.98
C GLN A 17 15.91 0.14 5.02
N ALA A 18 15.30 1.23 5.51
CA ALA A 18 14.26 1.17 6.53
C ALA A 18 12.89 0.77 5.97
N PHE A 19 12.64 1.03 4.69
CA PHE A 19 11.39 0.67 4.04
C PHE A 19 11.56 -0.65 3.29
N ASP A 20 11.06 -1.73 3.87
CA ASP A 20 10.95 -3.00 3.17
C ASP A 20 9.50 -3.25 2.73
N ALA A 21 9.28 -3.32 1.42
CA ALA A 21 7.96 -3.62 0.86
C ALA A 21 7.45 -5.03 1.19
N ALA A 22 8.32 -5.95 1.60
CA ALA A 22 7.96 -7.28 2.10
C ALA A 22 7.47 -7.25 3.56
N LEU A 23 7.54 -6.10 4.22
CA LEU A 23 7.09 -5.89 5.59
C LEU A 23 7.77 -6.86 6.56
N ASP A 24 7.06 -7.85 7.08
CA ASP A 24 7.59 -8.90 7.96
C ASP A 24 7.48 -10.32 7.38
N ASP A 25 7.18 -10.45 6.08
CA ASP A 25 7.15 -11.74 5.38
C ASP A 25 8.58 -12.22 5.05
N ALA A 26 9.15 -13.01 5.97
CA ALA A 26 10.50 -13.54 5.83
C ALA A 26 10.68 -14.42 4.58
N GLU A 27 9.68 -15.22 4.21
CA GLU A 27 9.76 -16.06 3.02
C GLU A 27 9.81 -15.22 1.74
N LEU A 28 9.05 -14.12 1.71
CA LEU A 28 9.09 -13.15 0.62
C LEU A 28 10.44 -12.43 0.53
N ILE A 29 11.03 -12.04 1.67
CA ILE A 29 12.37 -11.44 1.71
C ILE A 29 13.40 -12.39 1.08
N ASP A 30 13.38 -13.67 1.46
CA ASP A 30 14.31 -14.68 0.95
C ASP A 30 14.10 -14.97 -0.54
N ALA A 31 12.85 -15.14 -0.96
CA ALA A 31 12.51 -15.38 -2.37
C ALA A 31 12.89 -14.20 -3.26
N ARG A 32 12.68 -12.96 -2.78
CA ARG A 32 13.07 -11.74 -3.46
C ARG A 32 14.59 -11.61 -3.59
N ALA A 33 15.34 -11.92 -2.54
CA ALA A 33 16.80 -11.93 -2.58
C ALA A 33 17.34 -12.99 -3.55
N ALA A 34 16.70 -14.16 -3.64
CA ALA A 34 17.04 -15.18 -4.63
C ALA A 34 16.69 -14.74 -6.06
N LEU A 35 15.52 -14.12 -6.26
CA LEU A 35 15.09 -13.59 -7.56
C LEU A 35 16.05 -12.51 -8.08
N ALA A 36 16.55 -11.63 -7.21
CA ALA A 36 17.56 -10.62 -7.56
C ALA A 36 18.88 -11.24 -8.07
N GLN A 37 19.14 -12.51 -7.76
CA GLN A 37 20.28 -13.29 -8.24
C GLN A 37 19.95 -14.18 -9.45
N GLY A 38 18.77 -14.02 -10.06
CA GLY A 38 18.30 -14.81 -11.20
C GLY A 38 17.73 -16.20 -10.84
N ARG A 39 17.60 -16.53 -9.55
CA ARG A 39 17.07 -17.81 -9.08
C ARG A 39 15.54 -17.76 -8.96
N TRP A 40 14.85 -17.67 -10.10
CA TRP A 40 13.38 -17.56 -10.16
C TRP A 40 12.64 -18.76 -9.56
N GLN A 41 13.29 -19.91 -9.37
CA GLN A 41 12.70 -21.10 -8.73
C GLN A 41 12.24 -20.83 -7.29
N ALA A 42 12.91 -19.91 -6.58
CA ALA A 42 12.50 -19.53 -5.24
C ALA A 42 11.17 -18.75 -5.24
N ALA A 43 11.00 -17.83 -6.19
CA ALA A 43 9.74 -17.11 -6.40
C ALA A 43 8.61 -18.07 -6.82
N ARG A 44 8.90 -19.01 -7.72
CA ARG A 44 7.97 -20.10 -8.07
C ARG A 44 7.51 -20.89 -6.86
N ALA A 45 8.45 -21.42 -6.08
CA ALA A 45 8.11 -22.22 -4.90
C ALA A 45 7.28 -21.43 -3.88
N LEU A 46 7.58 -20.15 -3.69
CA LEU A 46 6.82 -19.26 -2.82
C LEU A 46 5.38 -19.05 -3.33
N LEU A 47 5.20 -18.71 -4.60
CA LEU A 47 3.87 -18.44 -5.17
C LEU A 47 3.00 -19.70 -5.20
N THR A 48 3.58 -20.86 -5.53
CA THR A 48 2.87 -22.14 -5.47
C THR A 48 2.42 -22.49 -4.05
N ARG A 49 3.26 -22.31 -3.02
CA ARG A 49 2.87 -22.54 -1.62
C ARG A 49 1.84 -21.55 -1.11
N THR A 50 1.86 -20.32 -1.64
CA THR A 50 0.88 -19.29 -1.26
C THR A 50 -0.53 -19.67 -1.72
N GLY A 51 -0.64 -20.36 -2.87
CA GLY A 51 -1.91 -20.84 -3.39
C GLY A 51 -2.89 -19.70 -3.59
N ASP A 52 -4.08 -19.88 -3.02
CA ASP A 52 -5.26 -19.02 -3.23
C ASP A 52 -5.50 -18.03 -2.08
N GLU A 53 -4.51 -17.83 -1.20
CA GLU A 53 -4.52 -16.78 -0.18
C GLU A 53 -4.39 -15.41 -0.85
N TRP A 54 -5.49 -14.87 -1.41
CA TRP A 54 -5.44 -13.83 -2.43
C TRP A 54 -4.74 -12.52 -2.02
N ASP A 55 -4.96 -12.03 -0.80
CA ASP A 55 -4.23 -10.84 -0.32
C ASP A 55 -2.73 -11.12 -0.15
N LEU A 56 -2.36 -12.32 0.32
CA LEU A 56 -0.96 -12.71 0.49
C LEU A 56 -0.28 -12.92 -0.87
N ARG A 57 -0.97 -13.60 -1.79
CA ARG A 57 -0.54 -13.81 -3.17
C ARG A 57 -0.34 -12.48 -3.89
N GLY A 58 -1.33 -11.59 -3.84
CA GLY A 58 -1.26 -10.27 -4.44
C GLY A 58 -0.13 -9.42 -3.85
N HIS A 59 0.09 -9.48 -2.54
CA HIS A 59 1.21 -8.82 -1.87
C HIS A 59 2.56 -9.37 -2.35
N ARG A 60 2.78 -10.68 -2.24
CA ARG A 60 4.03 -11.36 -2.64
C ARG A 60 4.35 -11.12 -4.11
N ALA A 61 3.39 -11.30 -5.01
CA ALA A 61 3.58 -11.10 -6.44
C ALA A 61 3.93 -9.64 -6.78
N THR A 62 3.27 -8.66 -6.14
CA THR A 62 3.56 -7.23 -6.36
C THR A 62 4.97 -6.85 -5.87
N VAL A 63 5.41 -7.40 -4.74
CA VAL A 63 6.74 -7.16 -4.17
C VAL A 63 7.83 -7.80 -5.04
N LEU A 64 7.65 -9.06 -5.46
CA LEU A 64 8.57 -9.72 -6.38
C LEU A 64 8.68 -8.98 -7.72
N ALA A 65 7.55 -8.55 -8.28
CA ALA A 65 7.50 -7.80 -9.54
C ALA A 65 8.19 -6.42 -9.48
N ALA A 66 8.38 -5.87 -8.28
CA ALA A 66 9.10 -4.61 -8.10
C ALA A 66 10.63 -4.79 -8.22
N GLU A 67 11.15 -6.02 -8.13
CA GLU A 67 12.59 -6.24 -8.24
C GLU A 67 13.15 -5.87 -9.62
N PRO A 68 14.37 -5.32 -9.69
CA PRO A 68 15.07 -5.15 -10.96
C PRO A 68 15.14 -6.47 -11.73
N TYR A 69 14.92 -6.40 -13.04
CA TYR A 69 14.97 -7.56 -13.94
C TYR A 69 13.92 -8.65 -13.69
N SER A 70 12.93 -8.43 -12.81
CA SER A 70 11.85 -9.40 -12.60
C SER A 70 11.12 -9.76 -13.91
N ASP A 71 11.01 -8.84 -14.87
CA ASP A 71 10.42 -9.13 -16.18
C ASP A 71 11.29 -10.02 -17.05
N ALA A 72 12.62 -9.98 -16.91
CA ALA A 72 13.53 -10.90 -17.60
C ALA A 72 13.43 -12.31 -17.00
N TRP A 73 13.49 -12.41 -15.66
CA TRP A 73 13.39 -13.69 -14.97
C TRP A 73 12.03 -14.37 -15.14
N ALA A 74 10.93 -13.60 -15.18
CA ALA A 74 9.62 -14.15 -15.48
C ALA A 74 9.53 -14.69 -16.92
N ARG A 75 10.24 -14.08 -17.89
CA ARG A 75 10.32 -14.63 -19.26
C ARG A 75 11.14 -15.92 -19.31
N ASP A 76 12.28 -15.97 -18.61
CA ASP A 76 13.08 -17.20 -18.52
C ASP A 76 12.30 -18.34 -17.87
N TRP A 77 11.49 -18.03 -16.85
CA TRP A 77 10.56 -18.98 -16.26
C TRP A 77 9.53 -19.44 -17.29
N LEU A 78 8.90 -18.55 -18.06
CA LEU A 78 7.96 -18.93 -19.13
C LEU A 78 8.62 -19.75 -20.27
N VAL A 79 9.91 -19.61 -20.52
CA VAL A 79 10.63 -20.49 -21.46
C VAL A 79 10.70 -21.92 -20.91
N ALA A 80 10.92 -22.08 -19.61
CA ALA A 80 10.98 -23.38 -18.95
C ALA A 80 9.58 -23.98 -18.71
N GLU A 81 8.58 -23.14 -18.40
CA GLU A 81 7.20 -23.52 -18.09
C GLU A 81 6.20 -22.61 -18.83
N PRO A 82 5.91 -22.86 -20.12
CA PRO A 82 5.12 -21.94 -20.97
C PRO A 82 3.69 -21.68 -20.50
N ASP A 83 3.06 -22.66 -19.87
CA ASP A 83 1.68 -22.59 -19.41
C ASP A 83 1.57 -22.16 -17.93
N SER A 84 2.68 -21.68 -17.33
CA SER A 84 2.70 -21.27 -15.92
C SER A 84 1.95 -19.96 -15.69
N ALA A 85 0.78 -20.08 -15.05
CA ALA A 85 -0.01 -18.94 -14.60
C ALA A 85 0.78 -18.01 -13.65
N ASP A 86 1.52 -18.57 -12.69
CA ASP A 86 2.33 -17.79 -11.74
C ASP A 86 3.40 -16.96 -12.46
N ALA A 87 4.07 -17.55 -13.47
CA ALA A 87 5.08 -16.84 -14.26
C ALA A 87 4.45 -15.72 -15.10
N ALA A 88 3.28 -15.96 -15.69
CA ALA A 88 2.54 -14.96 -16.44
C ALA A 88 2.08 -13.80 -15.56
N VAL A 89 1.60 -14.07 -14.33
CA VAL A 89 1.24 -13.06 -13.33
C VAL A 89 2.45 -12.21 -12.96
N LEU A 90 3.59 -12.84 -12.66
CA LEU A 90 4.80 -12.13 -12.30
C LEU A 90 5.30 -11.23 -13.46
N LEU A 91 5.27 -11.74 -14.69
CA LEU A 91 5.63 -10.95 -15.88
C LEU A 91 4.70 -9.75 -16.05
N ALA A 92 3.38 -9.96 -15.93
CA ALA A 92 2.38 -8.90 -16.08
C ALA A 92 2.61 -7.77 -15.07
N LEU A 93 2.76 -8.12 -13.79
CA LEU A 93 3.05 -7.15 -12.73
C LEU A 93 4.40 -6.46 -12.93
N ALA A 94 5.44 -7.18 -13.36
CA ALA A 94 6.75 -6.59 -13.62
C ALA A 94 6.69 -5.55 -14.76
N LEU A 95 5.90 -5.82 -15.81
CA LEU A 95 5.65 -4.85 -16.88
C LEU A 95 4.89 -3.62 -16.38
N VAL A 96 3.89 -3.80 -15.50
CA VAL A 96 3.20 -2.68 -14.83
C VAL A 96 4.19 -1.83 -14.02
N GLN A 97 5.05 -2.45 -13.22
CA GLN A 97 6.06 -1.73 -12.42
C GLN A 97 7.05 -0.98 -13.30
N ARG A 98 7.43 -1.54 -14.46
CA ARG A 98 8.25 -0.82 -15.43
C ARG A 98 7.54 0.43 -15.93
N VAL A 99 6.27 0.32 -16.35
CA VAL A 99 5.50 1.47 -16.85
C VAL A 99 5.40 2.58 -15.80
N ARG A 100 5.11 2.22 -14.54
CA ARG A 100 5.07 3.16 -13.40
C ARG A 100 6.41 3.85 -13.12
N ARG A 101 7.52 3.24 -13.50
CA ARG A 101 8.88 3.83 -13.45
C ARG A 101 9.22 4.65 -14.70
N GLY A 102 8.23 4.92 -15.58
CA GLY A 102 8.43 5.61 -16.85
C GLY A 102 9.15 4.77 -17.91
N LYS A 103 9.20 3.45 -17.74
CA LYS A 103 9.92 2.53 -18.65
C LYS A 103 8.93 1.52 -19.26
N GLY A 104 8.76 1.50 -20.57
CA GLY A 104 7.91 0.49 -21.24
C GLY A 104 6.58 1.05 -21.71
N LYS A 105 5.68 0.15 -22.13
CA LYS A 105 4.47 0.51 -22.89
C LYS A 105 3.20 0.08 -22.13
N PRO A 106 2.28 1.01 -21.79
CA PRO A 106 1.03 0.67 -21.12
C PRO A 106 0.23 -0.43 -21.82
N ALA A 107 0.13 -0.38 -23.16
CA ALA A 107 -0.60 -1.40 -23.94
C ALA A 107 -0.03 -2.82 -23.76
N ALA A 108 1.29 -2.97 -23.64
CA ALA A 108 1.92 -4.27 -23.43
C ALA A 108 1.68 -4.80 -22.01
N ALA A 109 1.70 -3.91 -21.01
CA ALA A 109 1.37 -4.28 -19.63
C ALA A 109 -0.11 -4.70 -19.50
N ARG A 110 -1.03 -3.96 -20.14
CA ARG A 110 -2.46 -4.32 -20.20
C ARG A 110 -2.68 -5.70 -20.79
N GLU A 111 -2.06 -6.00 -21.93
CA GLU A 111 -2.23 -7.31 -22.57
C GLU A 111 -1.62 -8.44 -21.76
N ALA A 112 -0.47 -8.21 -21.11
CA ALA A 112 0.13 -9.19 -20.21
C ALA A 112 -0.78 -9.51 -19.02
N CYS A 113 -1.37 -8.49 -18.37
CA CYS A 113 -2.34 -8.70 -17.30
C CYS A 113 -3.58 -9.47 -17.78
N ARG A 114 -4.15 -9.12 -18.95
CA ARG A 114 -5.29 -9.85 -19.51
C ARG A 114 -4.93 -11.30 -19.86
N THR A 115 -3.71 -11.54 -20.35
CA THR A 115 -3.21 -12.89 -20.61
C THR A 115 -3.11 -13.70 -19.32
N ALA A 116 -2.51 -13.14 -18.27
CA ALA A 116 -2.43 -13.77 -16.96
C ALA A 116 -3.83 -14.04 -16.37
N ALA A 117 -4.78 -13.10 -16.51
CA ALA A 117 -6.17 -13.28 -16.08
C ALA A 117 -6.89 -14.43 -16.81
N ARG A 118 -6.58 -14.66 -18.09
CA ARG A 118 -7.12 -15.82 -18.84
C ARG A 118 -6.53 -17.15 -18.37
N LEU A 119 -5.25 -17.16 -17.97
CA LEU A 119 -4.58 -18.36 -17.47
C LEU A 119 -4.98 -18.72 -16.02
N ALA A 120 -5.31 -17.71 -15.20
CA ALA A 120 -5.79 -17.88 -13.84
C ALA A 120 -7.10 -17.11 -13.59
N PRO A 121 -8.25 -17.61 -14.08
CA PRO A 121 -9.51 -16.87 -14.03
C PRO A 121 -10.01 -16.53 -12.63
N ALA A 122 -9.66 -17.32 -11.61
CA ALA A 122 -10.05 -17.08 -10.22
C ALA A 122 -9.11 -16.10 -9.49
N ASP A 123 -7.88 -15.91 -9.98
CA ASP A 123 -6.86 -15.09 -9.32
C ASP A 123 -7.16 -13.60 -9.54
N PRO A 124 -7.34 -12.78 -8.48
CA PRO A 124 -7.53 -11.34 -8.62
C PRO A 124 -6.21 -10.59 -8.93
N THR A 125 -5.05 -11.22 -8.77
CA THR A 125 -3.73 -10.57 -8.88
C THR A 125 -3.44 -9.94 -10.25
N PRO A 126 -3.77 -10.56 -11.41
CA PRO A 126 -3.67 -9.89 -12.71
C PRO A 126 -4.47 -8.58 -12.79
N TRP A 127 -5.66 -8.57 -12.20
CA TRP A 127 -6.55 -7.42 -12.15
C TRP A 127 -6.05 -6.36 -11.17
N LEU A 128 -5.45 -6.76 -10.04
CA LEU A 128 -4.70 -5.84 -9.18
C LEU A 128 -3.57 -5.15 -9.94
N GLY A 129 -2.88 -5.87 -10.84
CA GLY A 129 -1.89 -5.31 -11.75
C GLY A 129 -2.47 -4.26 -12.70
N LEU A 130 -3.63 -4.54 -13.30
CA LEU A 130 -4.37 -3.54 -14.10
C LEU A 130 -4.77 -2.35 -13.25
N LEU A 131 -5.28 -2.55 -12.03
CA LEU A 131 -5.70 -1.46 -11.16
C LEU A 131 -4.53 -0.54 -10.82
N LEU A 132 -3.35 -1.11 -10.52
CA LEU A 132 -2.12 -0.35 -10.29
C LEU A 132 -1.71 0.50 -11.51
N LEU A 133 -2.01 0.04 -12.73
CA LEU A 133 -1.71 0.76 -13.96
C LEU A 133 -2.76 1.84 -14.26
N GLU A 134 -4.04 1.47 -14.21
CA GLU A 134 -5.16 2.34 -14.59
C GLU A 134 -5.45 3.40 -13.53
N ARG A 135 -5.04 3.20 -12.28
CA ARG A 135 -5.14 4.23 -11.24
C ARG A 135 -4.51 5.56 -11.67
N ASP A 136 -3.42 5.51 -12.44
CA ASP A 136 -2.71 6.70 -12.91
C ASP A 136 -3.05 7.05 -14.38
N LEU A 137 -3.47 6.07 -15.20
CA LEU A 137 -3.62 6.23 -16.66
C LEU A 137 -5.05 6.10 -17.20
N GLY A 138 -5.92 5.39 -16.48
CA GLY A 138 -7.22 4.96 -16.96
C GLY A 138 -8.32 5.97 -16.68
N ALA A 139 -9.38 5.90 -17.48
CA ALA A 139 -10.60 6.65 -17.23
C ALA A 139 -11.35 6.13 -15.98
N ALA A 140 -12.32 6.91 -15.49
CA ALA A 140 -13.00 6.59 -14.23
C ALA A 140 -13.82 5.29 -14.31
N ASP A 141 -14.48 5.06 -15.45
CA ASP A 141 -15.22 3.84 -15.79
C ASP A 141 -14.28 2.62 -15.91
N GLU A 142 -13.18 2.74 -16.66
CA GLU A 142 -12.20 1.66 -16.80
C GLU A 142 -11.65 1.17 -15.45
N VAL A 143 -11.40 2.10 -14.52
CA VAL A 143 -10.92 1.76 -13.18
C VAL A 143 -12.00 1.09 -12.34
N ALA A 144 -13.25 1.54 -12.45
CA ALA A 144 -14.37 0.91 -11.77
C ALA A 144 -14.61 -0.53 -12.26
N ASP A 145 -14.51 -0.76 -13.58
CA ASP A 145 -14.66 -2.09 -14.18
C ASP A 145 -13.55 -3.04 -13.70
N VAL A 146 -12.28 -2.60 -13.73
CA VAL A 146 -11.15 -3.39 -13.23
C VAL A 146 -11.29 -3.71 -11.74
N PHE A 147 -11.75 -2.74 -10.94
CA PHE A 147 -12.02 -2.95 -9.53
C PHE A 147 -13.18 -3.94 -9.29
N GLY A 148 -14.21 -3.90 -10.12
CA GLY A 148 -15.32 -4.86 -10.11
C GLY A 148 -14.86 -6.30 -10.37
N GLU A 149 -13.92 -6.49 -11.31
CA GLU A 149 -13.31 -7.80 -11.58
C GLU A 149 -12.54 -8.34 -10.36
N ILE A 150 -11.82 -7.47 -9.63
CA ILE A 150 -11.15 -7.87 -8.38
C ILE A 150 -12.20 -8.30 -7.35
N ARG A 151 -13.22 -7.46 -7.12
CA ARG A 151 -14.25 -7.72 -6.11
C ARG A 151 -15.10 -8.95 -6.39
N THR A 152 -15.28 -9.31 -7.66
CA THR A 152 -15.98 -10.54 -8.05
C THR A 152 -15.21 -11.79 -7.63
N ARG A 153 -13.88 -11.71 -7.52
CA ARG A 153 -13.00 -12.82 -7.13
C ARG A 153 -12.66 -12.81 -5.65
N HIS A 154 -12.42 -11.63 -5.09
CA HIS A 154 -12.08 -11.41 -3.69
C HIS A 154 -12.69 -10.08 -3.22
N ALA A 155 -13.87 -10.15 -2.61
CA ALA A 155 -14.75 -9.00 -2.38
C ALA A 155 -14.16 -7.93 -1.47
N ASP A 156 -13.32 -8.32 -0.52
CA ASP A 156 -12.67 -7.46 0.46
C ASP A 156 -11.16 -7.31 0.22
N HIS A 157 -10.67 -7.57 -1.01
CA HIS A 157 -9.25 -7.48 -1.36
C HIS A 157 -8.63 -6.14 -0.90
N HIS A 158 -7.77 -6.22 0.12
CA HIS A 158 -7.28 -5.08 0.89
C HIS A 158 -6.53 -4.07 0.03
N HIS A 159 -5.54 -4.55 -0.73
CA HIS A 159 -4.69 -3.67 -1.54
C HIS A 159 -5.50 -2.92 -2.60
N ALA A 160 -6.49 -3.57 -3.22
CA ALA A 160 -7.34 -2.95 -4.23
C ALA A 160 -8.20 -1.82 -3.65
N HIS A 161 -8.77 -2.01 -2.47
CA HIS A 161 -9.54 -0.97 -1.78
C HIS A 161 -8.67 0.24 -1.43
N HIS A 162 -7.44 0.03 -0.96
CA HIS A 162 -6.49 1.12 -0.71
C HIS A 162 -6.18 1.93 -1.99
N LEU A 163 -6.01 1.26 -3.14
CA LEU A 163 -5.77 1.93 -4.41
C LEU A 163 -6.98 2.77 -4.85
N MET A 164 -8.19 2.25 -4.67
CA MET A 164 -9.43 3.00 -4.95
C MET A 164 -9.58 4.22 -4.05
N VAL A 165 -9.30 4.08 -2.74
CA VAL A 165 -9.31 5.21 -1.81
C VAL A 165 -8.32 6.29 -2.25
N ALA A 166 -7.07 5.92 -2.56
CA ALA A 166 -6.05 6.87 -2.97
C ALA A 166 -6.47 7.64 -4.25
N ARG A 167 -7.03 6.93 -5.24
CA ARG A 167 -7.52 7.57 -6.47
C ARG A 167 -8.71 8.49 -6.22
N LEU A 168 -9.70 8.03 -5.46
CA LEU A 168 -10.88 8.82 -5.16
C LEU A 168 -10.50 10.08 -4.37
N ALA A 169 -9.59 9.98 -3.40
CA ALA A 169 -9.14 11.10 -2.59
C ALA A 169 -8.55 12.26 -3.41
N GLU A 170 -7.90 11.97 -4.54
CA GLU A 170 -7.28 12.95 -5.43
C GLU A 170 -8.29 13.71 -6.29
N ARG A 171 -9.49 13.16 -6.50
CA ARG A 171 -10.53 13.84 -7.26
C ARG A 171 -10.96 15.10 -6.54
N ARG A 172 -11.19 16.19 -7.30
CA ARG A 172 -11.72 17.45 -6.77
C ARG A 172 -10.91 17.96 -5.57
N ALA A 173 -9.60 17.73 -5.55
CA ALA A 173 -8.73 18.24 -4.50
C ALA A 173 -8.52 19.74 -4.68
N GLU A 174 -8.46 20.21 -5.92
CA GLU A 174 -8.33 21.61 -6.32
C GLU A 174 -9.50 22.48 -5.90
N THR A 175 -10.70 21.90 -5.73
CA THR A 175 -11.90 22.62 -5.28
C THR A 175 -11.94 22.85 -3.77
N GLY A 176 -11.00 22.26 -3.03
CA GLY A 176 -10.88 22.42 -1.58
C GLY A 176 -11.60 21.35 -0.75
N PRO A 177 -11.69 21.57 0.57
CA PRO A 177 -12.28 20.60 1.50
C PRO A 177 -13.77 20.38 1.23
N ASP A 178 -14.19 19.11 1.22
CA ASP A 178 -15.58 18.70 1.09
C ASP A 178 -15.90 17.65 2.17
N PRO A 179 -16.75 17.97 3.18
CA PRO A 179 -17.15 17.02 4.21
C PRO A 179 -17.93 15.81 3.68
N LEU A 180 -18.53 15.92 2.49
CA LEU A 180 -19.32 14.89 1.80
C LEU A 180 -18.56 14.28 0.61
N HIS A 181 -17.23 14.39 0.61
CA HIS A 181 -16.41 13.87 -0.46
C HIS A 181 -16.63 12.36 -0.64
N GLU A 182 -16.77 11.91 -1.90
CA GLU A 182 -17.13 10.53 -2.28
C GLU A 182 -16.19 9.46 -1.70
N VAL A 183 -14.93 9.82 -1.43
CA VAL A 183 -13.93 8.91 -0.84
C VAL A 183 -14.37 8.41 0.54
N TYR A 184 -15.05 9.24 1.33
CA TYR A 184 -15.48 8.84 2.66
C TYR A 184 -16.67 7.89 2.60
N ASP A 185 -17.59 8.12 1.67
CA ASP A 185 -18.75 7.26 1.46
C ASP A 185 -18.31 5.89 0.91
N PHE A 186 -17.36 5.88 -0.03
CA PHE A 186 -16.75 4.64 -0.51
C PHE A 186 -16.08 3.85 0.61
N ALA A 187 -15.27 4.51 1.45
CA ALA A 187 -14.54 3.84 2.51
C ALA A 187 -15.46 3.29 3.60
N ASN A 188 -16.48 4.05 4.00
CA ASN A 188 -17.50 3.61 4.95
C ASN A 188 -18.31 2.43 4.39
N TRP A 189 -18.79 2.55 3.14
CA TRP A 189 -19.51 1.46 2.49
C TRP A 189 -18.67 0.18 2.41
N ALA A 190 -17.41 0.28 2.00
CA ALA A 190 -16.53 -0.89 1.91
C ALA A 190 -16.28 -1.55 3.28
N ALA A 191 -16.08 -0.75 4.33
CA ALA A 191 -15.95 -1.26 5.69
C ALA A 191 -17.24 -1.92 6.21
N GLU A 192 -18.40 -1.34 5.92
CA GLU A 192 -19.71 -1.88 6.33
C GLU A 192 -20.11 -3.17 5.61
N GLN A 193 -19.67 -3.34 4.35
CA GLN A 193 -19.94 -4.56 3.58
C GLN A 193 -18.97 -5.71 3.89
N ALA A 194 -17.82 -5.41 4.49
CA ALA A 194 -16.81 -6.41 4.77
C ALA A 194 -17.18 -7.28 5.99
N PRO A 195 -16.67 -8.53 6.07
CA PRO A 195 -16.73 -9.31 7.30
C PRO A 195 -16.15 -8.55 8.51
N ALA A 196 -16.65 -8.85 9.71
CA ALA A 196 -16.25 -8.13 10.93
C ALA A 196 -14.75 -8.23 11.26
N ASP A 197 -14.09 -9.30 10.82
CA ASP A 197 -12.66 -9.57 10.99
C ASP A 197 -11.79 -9.04 9.82
N SER A 198 -12.41 -8.43 8.81
CA SER A 198 -11.72 -7.89 7.64
C SER A 198 -10.94 -6.61 7.96
N PRO A 199 -9.68 -6.46 7.49
CA PRO A 199 -8.89 -5.24 7.69
C PRO A 199 -9.46 -4.01 7.00
N LEU A 200 -10.50 -4.15 6.16
CA LEU A 200 -11.21 -3.02 5.57
C LEU A 200 -11.90 -2.12 6.61
N ALA A 201 -12.06 -2.56 7.86
CA ALA A 201 -12.50 -1.70 8.96
C ALA A 201 -11.60 -0.46 9.16
N ILE A 202 -10.32 -0.52 8.76
CA ILE A 202 -9.38 0.60 8.83
C ILE A 202 -9.51 1.56 7.62
N LEU A 203 -10.19 1.15 6.55
CA LEU A 203 -10.25 1.90 5.31
C LEU A 203 -10.76 3.36 5.45
N PRO A 204 -11.71 3.69 6.36
CA PRO A 204 -12.07 5.08 6.64
C PRO A 204 -10.90 5.95 7.16
N VAL A 205 -9.96 5.38 7.93
CA VAL A 205 -8.73 6.07 8.37
C VAL A 205 -7.83 6.35 7.18
N ILE A 206 -7.68 5.37 6.29
CA ILE A 206 -6.93 5.52 5.03
C ILE A 206 -7.53 6.65 4.18
N ALA A 207 -8.85 6.69 4.03
CA ALA A 207 -9.54 7.74 3.29
C ALA A 207 -9.31 9.14 3.86
N HIS A 208 -9.33 9.28 5.18
CA HIS A 208 -8.96 10.53 5.83
C HIS A 208 -7.51 10.94 5.54
N ALA A 209 -6.55 10.02 5.64
CA ALA A 209 -5.14 10.30 5.37
C ALA A 209 -4.87 10.64 3.90
N GLU A 210 -5.46 9.90 2.96
CA GLU A 210 -5.34 10.16 1.52
C GLU A 210 -6.01 11.49 1.15
N ARG A 211 -7.17 11.81 1.73
CA ARG A 211 -7.82 13.10 1.47
C ARG A 211 -7.01 14.26 2.03
N TYR A 212 -6.42 14.11 3.22
CA TYR A 212 -5.46 15.09 3.74
C TYR A 212 -4.29 15.30 2.77
N ARG A 213 -3.66 14.21 2.31
CA ARG A 213 -2.54 14.28 1.35
C ARG A 213 -2.93 15.08 0.11
N ALA A 214 -4.08 14.77 -0.48
CA ALA A 214 -4.56 15.44 -1.69
C ALA A 214 -4.87 16.94 -1.45
N LEU A 215 -5.53 17.28 -0.34
CA LEU A 215 -5.85 18.67 0.01
C LEU A 215 -4.59 19.49 0.31
N ALA A 216 -3.64 18.93 1.05
CA ALA A 216 -2.39 19.59 1.39
C ALA A 216 -1.51 19.79 0.14
N ALA A 217 -1.45 18.81 -0.76
CA ALA A 217 -0.78 18.94 -2.06
C ALA A 217 -1.41 20.04 -2.94
N ALA A 218 -2.73 20.23 -2.85
CA ALA A 218 -3.46 21.30 -3.53
C ALA A 218 -3.41 22.67 -2.81
N GLY A 219 -2.74 22.76 -1.65
CA GLY A 219 -2.59 24.00 -0.87
C GLY A 219 -3.80 24.37 -0.01
N HIS A 220 -4.75 23.45 0.18
CA HIS A 220 -5.97 23.68 0.98
C HIS A 220 -5.82 23.26 2.45
N GLU A 221 -4.77 22.51 2.79
CA GLU A 221 -4.44 22.11 4.16
C GLU A 221 -2.97 22.42 4.47
N PRO A 222 -2.60 22.68 5.74
CA PRO A 222 -1.22 22.88 6.14
C PRO A 222 -0.32 21.69 5.77
N PRO A 223 0.94 21.93 5.35
CA PRO A 223 1.90 20.86 5.07
C PRO A 223 2.27 20.01 6.30
N ASP A 224 2.06 20.52 7.51
CA ASP A 224 2.19 19.73 8.73
C ASP A 224 0.83 19.08 9.07
N PRO A 225 0.72 17.74 9.05
CA PRO A 225 -0.53 17.05 9.35
C PRO A 225 -1.07 17.35 10.75
N ALA A 226 -0.19 17.56 11.74
CA ALA A 226 -0.60 17.84 13.12
C ALA A 226 -1.12 19.28 13.30
N ALA A 227 -0.70 20.20 12.42
CA ALA A 227 -1.21 21.57 12.38
C ALA A 227 -2.53 21.69 11.58
N SER A 228 -2.94 20.63 10.88
CA SER A 228 -4.18 20.61 10.11
C SER A 228 -5.40 20.36 11.00
N GLY A 229 -6.48 21.11 10.74
CA GLY A 229 -7.78 20.86 11.37
C GLY A 229 -8.49 19.60 10.87
N HIS A 230 -7.94 18.94 9.85
CA HIS A 230 -8.53 17.78 9.17
C HIS A 230 -8.76 16.58 10.10
N TRP A 231 -7.96 16.46 11.16
CA TRP A 231 -7.98 15.33 12.09
C TRP A 231 -8.86 15.55 13.33
N THR A 232 -9.23 16.79 13.64
CA THR A 232 -9.89 17.15 14.92
C THR A 232 -11.42 17.28 14.83
N GLY A 233 -11.96 17.28 13.61
CA GLY A 233 -13.41 17.32 13.36
C GLY A 233 -14.18 16.17 14.02
N ARG A 234 -15.48 16.37 14.29
CA ARG A 234 -16.33 15.34 14.93
C ARG A 234 -16.32 14.01 14.16
N ARG A 235 -16.45 14.06 12.83
CA ARG A 235 -16.41 12.88 11.95
C ARG A 235 -15.06 12.16 12.06
N ALA A 236 -13.96 12.90 11.93
CA ALA A 236 -12.61 12.34 12.03
C ALA A 236 -12.41 11.61 13.38
N ARG A 237 -12.74 12.26 14.50
CA ARG A 237 -12.64 11.63 15.83
C ARG A 237 -13.46 10.35 15.97
N GLN A 238 -14.69 10.32 15.42
CA GLN A 238 -15.52 9.12 15.45
C GLN A 238 -14.90 7.99 14.63
N VAL A 239 -14.40 8.29 13.43
CA VAL A 239 -13.71 7.32 12.56
C VAL A 239 -12.46 6.76 13.24
N MET A 240 -11.59 7.63 13.78
CA MET A 240 -10.35 7.21 14.44
C MET A 240 -10.61 6.43 15.72
N LYS A 241 -11.69 6.71 16.43
CA LYS A 241 -12.11 5.93 17.60
C LYS A 241 -12.57 4.54 17.17
N ALA A 242 -13.51 4.44 16.22
CA ALA A 242 -14.04 3.15 15.75
C ALA A 242 -12.95 2.23 15.20
N ALA A 243 -12.03 2.78 14.39
CA ALA A 243 -10.91 2.03 13.85
C ALA A 243 -9.92 1.54 14.93
N PHE A 244 -9.69 2.34 15.97
CA PHE A 244 -8.83 1.95 17.08
C PHE A 244 -9.48 0.91 17.98
N ASP A 245 -10.78 1.04 18.27
CA ASP A 245 -11.54 0.04 19.03
C ASP A 245 -11.57 -1.30 18.26
N TRP A 246 -11.84 -1.26 16.95
CA TRP A 246 -11.75 -2.46 16.10
C TRP A 246 -10.35 -3.07 16.15
N TRP A 247 -9.28 -2.26 16.04
CA TRP A 247 -7.91 -2.76 16.12
C TRP A 247 -7.59 -3.42 17.48
N LEU A 248 -8.15 -2.91 18.59
CA LEU A 248 -7.96 -3.52 19.91
C LEU A 248 -8.62 -4.90 20.01
N GLU A 249 -9.75 -5.09 19.34
CA GLU A 249 -10.50 -6.35 19.28
C GLU A 249 -9.94 -7.31 18.23
N TRP A 250 -9.16 -6.80 17.28
CA TRP A 250 -8.62 -7.58 16.18
C TRP A 250 -7.42 -8.43 16.62
N GLU A 251 -7.68 -9.72 16.82
CA GLU A 251 -6.66 -10.71 17.25
C GLU A 251 -5.80 -11.27 16.09
N HIS A 252 -6.16 -11.00 14.83
CA HIS A 252 -5.54 -11.63 13.67
C HIS A 252 -4.33 -10.86 13.13
N GLU A 253 -3.14 -11.09 13.71
CA GLU A 253 -1.88 -10.58 13.15
C GLU A 253 -1.45 -11.22 11.80
N GLY A 254 -2.31 -12.04 11.19
CA GLY A 254 -1.97 -12.81 9.99
C GLY A 254 -2.06 -12.06 8.65
N HIS A 255 -2.75 -10.91 8.60
CA HIS A 255 -2.95 -10.24 7.31
C HIS A 255 -1.62 -9.68 6.75
N PRO A 256 -1.28 -9.97 5.47
CA PRO A 256 0.03 -9.64 4.88
C PRO A 256 0.37 -8.15 4.86
N ARG A 257 -0.65 -7.29 4.89
CA ARG A 257 -0.49 -5.83 4.80
C ARG A 257 -0.80 -5.09 6.10
N ARG A 258 -0.97 -5.80 7.23
CA ARG A 258 -1.36 -5.19 8.51
C ARG A 258 -0.44 -4.04 8.96
N LEU A 259 0.86 -4.12 8.65
CA LEU A 259 1.82 -3.08 9.00
C LEU A 259 1.56 -1.77 8.24
N VAL A 260 0.94 -1.82 7.05
CA VAL A 260 0.44 -0.61 6.37
C VAL A 260 -0.63 0.04 7.23
N ASP A 261 -1.63 -0.72 7.64
CA ASP A 261 -2.77 -0.21 8.42
C ASP A 261 -2.34 0.35 9.77
N LEU A 262 -1.43 -0.34 10.46
CA LEU A 262 -0.85 0.12 11.72
C LEU A 262 -0.12 1.45 11.55
N ASN A 263 0.66 1.63 10.48
CA ASN A 263 1.33 2.89 10.21
C ASN A 263 0.33 4.03 9.94
N PHE A 264 -0.77 3.76 9.22
CA PHE A 264 -1.84 4.73 9.01
C PHE A 264 -2.57 5.10 10.30
N LEU A 265 -2.91 4.12 11.12
CA LEU A 265 -3.58 4.34 12.40
C LEU A 265 -2.67 5.09 13.38
N ALA A 266 -1.39 4.74 13.46
CA ALA A 266 -0.41 5.44 14.32
C ALA A 266 -0.25 6.89 13.88
N HIS A 267 -0.11 7.14 12.59
CA HIS A 267 -0.05 8.51 12.05
C HIS A 267 -1.31 9.31 12.41
N ALA A 268 -2.50 8.72 12.25
CA ALA A 268 -3.75 9.39 12.61
C ALA A 268 -3.81 9.72 14.12
N LYS A 269 -3.38 8.80 14.99
CA LYS A 269 -3.34 9.04 16.45
C LYS A 269 -2.32 10.10 16.87
N VAL A 270 -1.21 10.20 16.16
CA VAL A 270 -0.24 11.30 16.33
C VAL A 270 -0.88 12.63 15.94
N CYS A 271 -1.57 12.69 14.80
CA CYS A 271 -2.24 13.92 14.36
C CYS A 271 -3.44 14.31 15.26
N GLU A 272 -4.12 13.35 15.87
CA GLU A 272 -5.18 13.58 16.86
C GLU A 272 -4.62 14.03 18.23
N GLY A 273 -3.31 13.92 18.48
CA GLY A 273 -2.70 14.19 19.78
C GLY A 273 -2.92 13.09 20.84
N ARG A 274 -3.25 11.86 20.41
CA ARG A 274 -3.51 10.70 21.28
C ARG A 274 -2.24 9.89 21.54
N GLY A 275 -1.30 10.49 22.28
CA GLY A 275 0.04 9.92 22.51
C GLY A 275 0.06 8.48 23.04
N ALA A 276 -0.80 8.14 24.02
CA ALA A 276 -0.85 6.79 24.59
C ALA A 276 -1.32 5.72 23.59
N GLU A 277 -2.31 6.04 22.77
CA GLU A 277 -2.80 5.13 21.70
C GLU A 277 -1.76 4.98 20.60
N ALA A 278 -1.11 6.09 20.22
CA ALA A 278 0.01 6.06 19.28
C ALA A 278 1.16 5.18 19.80
N ALA A 279 1.51 5.27 21.08
CA ALA A 279 2.55 4.45 21.70
C ALA A 279 2.25 2.95 21.58
N ALA A 280 1.02 2.53 21.86
CA ALA A 280 0.59 1.13 21.72
C ALA A 280 0.77 0.62 20.27
N LEU A 281 0.43 1.45 19.29
CA LEU A 281 0.61 1.14 17.86
C LEU A 281 2.09 1.07 17.47
N PHE A 282 2.92 2.02 17.93
CA PHE A 282 4.36 2.01 17.67
C PHE A 282 5.08 0.79 18.25
N HIS A 283 4.62 0.27 19.39
CA HIS A 283 5.15 -0.98 19.93
C HIS A 283 4.88 -2.17 18.99
N ARG A 284 3.71 -2.25 18.35
CA ARG A 284 3.39 -3.32 17.38
C ARG A 284 4.10 -3.13 16.04
N ILE A 285 4.21 -1.89 15.56
CA ILE A 285 4.94 -1.59 14.31
C ILE A 285 6.41 -1.98 14.44
N GLY A 286 7.05 -1.63 15.56
CA GLY A 286 8.48 -1.83 15.78
C GLY A 286 9.32 -0.97 14.83
N GLU A 287 10.37 -1.55 14.23
CA GLU A 287 11.27 -0.88 13.28
C GLU A 287 10.85 -1.10 11.81
N ARG A 288 9.54 -1.23 11.55
CA ARG A 288 8.98 -1.47 10.21
C ARG A 288 8.08 -0.31 9.76
N PRO A 289 8.63 0.89 9.54
CA PRO A 289 7.86 1.98 8.99
C PRO A 289 7.49 1.70 7.53
N THR A 290 6.38 2.28 7.08
CA THR A 290 6.01 2.34 5.64
C THR A 290 6.22 3.75 5.11
N PRO A 291 6.45 3.97 3.79
CA PRO A 291 6.60 5.33 3.27
C PRO A 291 5.36 6.20 3.50
N ALA A 292 4.19 5.71 3.08
CA ALA A 292 2.90 6.30 3.42
C ALA A 292 2.41 5.74 4.76
N PRO A 293 1.81 6.58 5.63
CA PRO A 293 1.48 8.00 5.42
C PRO A 293 2.58 8.98 5.86
N TRP A 294 3.72 8.51 6.35
CA TRP A 294 4.75 9.36 6.95
C TRP A 294 5.39 10.35 5.97
N SER A 295 5.25 10.11 4.67
CA SER A 295 5.65 11.04 3.62
C SER A 295 4.65 12.17 3.39
N TYR A 296 3.48 12.21 4.05
CA TYR A 296 2.41 13.15 3.68
C TYR A 296 2.66 14.58 4.21
N PRO A 297 2.34 15.62 3.42
CA PRO A 297 2.11 15.54 1.96
C PRO A 297 3.42 15.27 1.20
N ASP A 298 4.54 15.89 1.61
CA ASP A 298 5.86 15.75 0.98
C ASP A 298 7.00 15.75 2.03
N ARG A 299 6.76 15.07 3.16
CA ARG A 299 7.73 14.92 4.26
C ARG A 299 8.74 13.82 3.95
N GLU A 300 9.91 13.90 4.57
CA GLU A 300 10.85 12.77 4.58
C GLU A 300 10.31 11.69 5.54
N PRO A 301 9.89 10.52 5.04
CA PRO A 301 9.05 9.59 5.81
C PRO A 301 9.79 8.96 6.99
N TYR A 302 11.08 8.68 6.88
CA TYR A 302 11.80 7.97 7.95
C TYR A 302 11.99 8.86 9.17
N SER A 303 12.40 10.11 8.97
CA SER A 303 12.51 11.11 10.04
C SER A 303 11.16 11.46 10.63
N ALA A 304 10.09 11.56 9.83
CA ALA A 304 8.74 11.79 10.32
C ALA A 304 8.25 10.65 11.23
N PHE A 305 8.43 9.39 10.81
CA PHE A 305 8.12 8.21 11.63
C PHE A 305 8.92 8.21 12.93
N ARG A 306 10.24 8.41 12.84
CA ARG A 306 11.14 8.40 14.01
C ARG A 306 10.77 9.49 15.02
N ALA A 307 10.54 10.71 14.56
CA ALA A 307 10.15 11.81 15.44
C ALA A 307 8.81 11.53 16.14
N ALA A 308 7.82 11.02 15.40
CA ALA A 308 6.51 10.68 15.96
C ALA A 308 6.59 9.53 16.97
N ARG A 309 7.39 8.50 16.66
CA ARG A 309 7.64 7.36 17.55
C ARG A 309 8.35 7.79 18.83
N ASP A 310 9.42 8.54 18.69
CA ASP A 310 10.25 8.95 19.84
C ASP A 310 9.44 9.88 20.77
N HIS A 311 8.60 10.75 20.21
CA HIS A 311 7.66 11.57 20.97
C HIS A 311 6.60 10.73 21.71
N ALA A 312 5.94 9.80 21.01
CA ALA A 312 4.89 8.98 21.61
C ALA A 312 5.41 8.02 22.69
N LEU A 313 6.64 7.51 22.54
CA LEU A 313 7.28 6.61 23.51
C LEU A 313 7.99 7.35 24.66
N GLY A 314 7.99 8.69 24.67
CA GLY A 314 8.62 9.49 25.72
C GLY A 314 10.15 9.37 25.73
N THR A 315 10.77 9.16 24.57
CA THR A 315 12.24 9.04 24.42
C THR A 315 12.90 10.34 23.96
N VAL A 316 12.17 11.46 24.01
CA VAL A 316 12.61 12.83 23.66
C VAL A 316 12.51 13.73 24.88
#